data_AF-A0A2U1WUH7-F1
#
_entry.id   AF-A0A2U1WUH7-F1
#
_cell.length_a   1.000
_cell.length_b   1.000
_cell.length_c   1.000
_cell.angle_alpha   90.00
_cell.angle_beta   90.00
_cell.angle_gamma   90.00
#
_symmetry.space_group_name_H-M   'P 1'
#
loop_
_entity.id
_entity.type
_entity.pdbx_description
1 polymer ?
#
loop_
_entity_poly.entity_id
_entity_poly.type
_entity_poly.pdbx_seq_one_letter_code
_entity_poly.pdbx_strand_id
1 'polypeptide(L)'
;MRQYVRYENILVLPNTIDGPDQQAMRDALSTSMKVQFQIADYEAGSSGGNASEDYINKGTKRILDLMHDLELGAVASMMANRDLRDDAMLVIDGSLQFRKEVLDRNKFPIGQLGNMVGVSKSFTPSQPVAGMKGGKHLGTILQELEFGQRTPVFKAGDDAYAKILGVWYLRIRPRQKMSSPLAGVVKVEVLANGSETDDGLNGDRVDHLSALILSERNVTPYGSDNRWANHLYPIHLTESYLKSGFLSDVYFKGLL
;
A
#
# COMPACT_ATOMS: atom_id res chain seq x y z
N MET A 1 7.60 16.59 4.81
CA MET A 1 6.33 15.87 4.52
C MET A 1 5.40 16.65 3.57
N ARG A 2 4.95 17.89 3.89
CA ARG A 2 4.04 18.66 3.00
C ARG A 2 4.51 18.78 1.54
N GLN A 3 5.82 18.91 1.31
CA GLN A 3 6.40 19.03 -0.02
C GLN A 3 6.20 17.81 -0.93
N TYR A 4 5.89 16.64 -0.36
CA TYR A 4 5.66 15.39 -1.09
C TYR A 4 4.18 15.06 -1.28
N VAL A 5 3.29 15.85 -0.67
CA VAL A 5 1.84 15.66 -0.80
C VAL A 5 1.40 16.17 -2.17
N ARG A 6 0.61 15.35 -2.87
CA ARG A 6 0.04 15.66 -4.18
C ARG A 6 -1.45 15.35 -4.14
N TYR A 7 -2.23 16.24 -4.73
CA TYR A 7 -3.67 16.08 -4.91
C TYR A 7 -3.95 16.24 -6.40
N GLU A 8 -4.66 15.29 -6.98
CA GLU A 8 -5.12 15.35 -8.36
C GLU A 8 -6.62 15.06 -8.37
N ASN A 9 -7.37 15.85 -9.15
CA ASN A 9 -8.78 15.57 -9.39
C ASN A 9 -8.85 14.71 -10.65
N ILE A 10 -9.24 13.45 -10.51
CA ILE A 10 -9.23 12.49 -11.61
C ILE A 10 -10.65 11.98 -11.86
N LEU A 11 -11.03 11.93 -13.13
CA LEU A 11 -12.20 11.20 -13.63
C LEU A 11 -11.72 10.07 -14.53
N VAL A 12 -12.25 8.87 -14.30
CA VAL A 12 -11.95 7.71 -15.15
C VAL A 12 -13.15 7.35 -16.01
N LEU A 13 -12.93 7.20 -17.31
CA LEU A 13 -13.97 6.87 -18.29
C LEU A 13 -13.69 5.51 -18.93
N PRO A 14 -14.73 4.69 -19.19
CA PRO A 14 -14.55 3.46 -19.94
C PRO A 14 -14.28 3.77 -21.41
N ASN A 15 -13.38 3.01 -22.03
CA ASN A 15 -13.05 3.12 -23.45
C ASN A 15 -14.20 2.71 -24.40
N THR A 16 -15.34 2.28 -23.87
CA THR A 16 -16.56 1.97 -24.62
C THR A 16 -17.38 3.20 -24.99
N ILE A 17 -17.09 4.37 -24.40
CA ILE A 17 -17.69 5.63 -24.83
C ILE A 17 -17.03 6.03 -26.15
N ASP A 18 -17.83 6.33 -27.16
CA ASP A 18 -17.33 6.72 -28.48
C ASP A 18 -16.45 7.98 -28.41
N GLY A 19 -15.41 8.05 -29.25
CA GLY A 19 -14.42 9.12 -29.23
C GLY A 19 -14.99 10.55 -29.27
N PRO A 20 -16.01 10.85 -30.11
CA PRO A 20 -16.65 12.16 -30.13
C PRO A 20 -17.35 12.51 -28.80
N ASP A 21 -18.02 11.55 -28.18
CA ASP A 21 -18.71 11.74 -26.90
C ASP A 21 -17.72 11.92 -25.76
N GLN A 22 -16.62 11.16 -25.76
CA GLN A 22 -15.53 11.38 -24.82
C GLN A 22 -15.00 12.80 -24.96
N GLN A 23 -14.70 13.25 -26.18
CA GLN A 23 -14.16 14.58 -26.41
C GLN A 23 -15.14 15.67 -25.96
N ALA A 24 -16.43 15.52 -26.26
CA ALA A 24 -17.46 16.43 -25.79
C ALA A 24 -17.52 16.49 -24.24
N MET A 25 -17.37 15.35 -23.57
CA MET A 25 -17.25 15.31 -22.10
C MET A 25 -15.97 16.00 -21.61
N ARG A 26 -14.82 15.81 -22.29
CA ARG A 26 -13.56 16.51 -21.93
C ARG A 26 -13.70 18.03 -22.09
N ASP A 27 -14.33 18.48 -23.16
CA ASP A 27 -14.54 19.89 -23.46
C ASP A 27 -15.52 20.52 -22.47
N ALA A 28 -16.60 19.81 -22.14
CA ALA A 28 -17.56 20.25 -21.12
C ALA A 28 -16.89 20.37 -19.74
N LEU A 29 -16.10 19.37 -19.33
CA LEU A 29 -15.41 19.38 -18.03
C LEU A 29 -14.34 20.48 -17.93
N SER A 30 -13.64 20.78 -19.03
CA SER A 30 -12.61 21.84 -19.06
C SER A 30 -13.19 23.26 -19.08
N THR A 31 -14.39 23.44 -19.64
CA THR A 31 -15.01 24.77 -19.81
C THR A 31 -15.95 25.14 -18.65
N SER A 32 -16.61 24.16 -18.03
CA SER A 32 -17.77 24.40 -17.15
C SER A 32 -17.47 24.32 -15.66
N MET A 33 -16.35 23.69 -15.27
CA MET A 33 -16.07 23.41 -13.87
C MET A 33 -15.03 24.37 -13.28
N LYS A 34 -15.33 24.89 -12.08
CA LYS A 34 -14.34 25.64 -11.27
C LYS A 34 -13.15 24.77 -10.82
N VAL A 35 -13.31 23.45 -10.89
CA VAL A 35 -12.29 22.46 -10.58
C VAL A 35 -11.88 21.76 -11.86
N GLN A 36 -10.60 21.75 -12.17
CA GLN A 36 -10.07 21.02 -13.32
C GLN A 36 -9.88 19.55 -12.97
N PHE A 37 -10.41 18.67 -13.82
CA PHE A 37 -10.25 17.22 -13.72
C PHE A 37 -9.33 16.71 -14.83
N GLN A 38 -8.38 15.86 -14.46
CA GLN A 38 -7.66 15.03 -15.41
C GLN A 38 -8.54 13.83 -15.77
N ILE A 39 -8.65 13.54 -17.06
CA ILE A 39 -9.47 12.43 -17.54
C ILE A 39 -8.54 11.30 -17.99
N ALA A 40 -8.72 10.12 -17.40
CA ALA A 40 -8.00 8.92 -17.75
C ALA A 40 -8.96 7.83 -18.21
N ASP A 41 -8.51 6.98 -19.13
CA ASP A 41 -9.36 5.92 -19.65
C ASP A 41 -9.03 4.58 -19.00
N TYR A 42 -10.01 3.67 -19.01
CA TYR A 42 -9.81 2.26 -18.64
C TYR A 42 -10.50 1.32 -19.64
N GLU A 43 -9.90 0.15 -19.81
CA GLU A 43 -10.44 -0.88 -20.69
C GLU A 43 -11.62 -1.61 -20.04
N ALA A 44 -12.79 -1.47 -20.64
CA ALA A 44 -13.94 -2.29 -20.29
C ALA A 44 -13.89 -3.58 -21.11
N GLY A 45 -13.41 -4.67 -20.49
CA GLY A 45 -13.46 -6.01 -21.11
C GLY A 45 -14.88 -6.46 -21.49
N SER A 46 -14.98 -7.46 -22.37
CA SER A 46 -16.25 -8.03 -22.85
C SER A 46 -17.10 -8.56 -21.69
N SER A 47 -18.27 -7.97 -21.48
CA SER A 47 -19.14 -8.24 -20.33
C SER A 47 -19.58 -9.71 -20.26
N GLY A 48 -19.02 -10.45 -19.29
CA GLY A 48 -19.54 -11.74 -18.83
C GLY A 48 -20.01 -11.62 -17.39
N GLY A 49 -21.17 -10.99 -17.16
CA GLY A 49 -21.72 -10.74 -15.82
C GLY A 49 -22.56 -9.46 -15.73
N ASN A 50 -22.88 -9.02 -14.51
CA ASN A 50 -23.61 -7.77 -14.26
C ASN A 50 -22.74 -6.56 -14.67
N ALA A 51 -22.98 -6.05 -15.88
CA ALA A 51 -22.11 -5.08 -16.55
C ALA A 51 -21.79 -3.84 -15.69
N SER A 52 -22.74 -3.35 -14.89
CA SER A 52 -22.55 -2.16 -14.05
C SER A 52 -21.51 -2.36 -12.94
N GLU A 53 -21.48 -3.50 -12.28
CA GLU A 53 -20.50 -3.79 -11.24
C GLU A 53 -19.09 -3.94 -11.82
N ASP A 54 -18.99 -4.51 -13.03
CA ASP A 54 -17.72 -4.67 -13.73
C ASP A 54 -17.10 -3.33 -14.13
N TYR A 55 -17.91 -2.37 -14.63
CA TYR A 55 -17.45 -0.99 -14.88
C TYR A 55 -16.95 -0.31 -13.60
N ILE A 56 -17.70 -0.40 -12.50
CA ILE A 56 -17.32 0.21 -11.22
C ILE A 56 -16.01 -0.39 -10.70
N ASN A 57 -15.88 -1.72 -10.74
CA ASN A 57 -14.67 -2.40 -10.27
C ASN A 57 -13.44 -2.05 -11.11
N LYS A 58 -13.57 -2.01 -12.44
CA LYS A 58 -12.49 -1.65 -13.35
C LYS A 58 -12.11 -0.17 -13.24
N GLY A 59 -13.09 0.73 -13.15
CA GLY A 59 -12.84 2.14 -12.89
C GLY A 59 -12.15 2.37 -11.54
N THR A 60 -12.63 1.72 -10.48
CA THR A 60 -11.98 1.78 -9.15
C THR A 60 -10.54 1.29 -9.21
N LYS A 61 -10.28 0.17 -9.89
CA LYS A 61 -8.93 -0.34 -10.10
C LYS A 61 -8.06 0.68 -10.82
N ARG A 62 -8.57 1.33 -11.87
CA ARG A 62 -7.83 2.37 -12.59
C ARG A 62 -7.47 3.56 -11.70
N ILE A 63 -8.38 4.01 -10.85
CA ILE A 63 -8.12 5.09 -9.88
C ILE A 63 -7.04 4.67 -8.89
N LEU A 64 -7.10 3.43 -8.37
CA LEU A 64 -6.08 2.91 -7.46
C LEU A 64 -4.70 2.81 -8.12
N ASP A 65 -4.63 2.40 -9.39
CA ASP A 65 -3.38 2.36 -10.16
C ASP A 65 -2.79 3.77 -10.33
N LEU A 66 -3.62 4.78 -10.61
CA LEU A 66 -3.19 6.19 -10.72
C LEU A 66 -2.73 6.75 -9.37
N MET A 67 -3.45 6.44 -8.29
CA MET A 67 -3.03 6.81 -6.93
C MET A 67 -1.68 6.19 -6.58
N HIS A 68 -1.46 4.94 -6.96
CA HIS A 68 -0.18 4.27 -6.77
C HIS A 68 0.96 4.92 -7.56
N ASP A 69 0.70 5.37 -8.80
CA ASP A 69 1.69 6.14 -9.57
C ASP A 69 2.06 7.48 -8.88
N LEU A 70 1.10 8.14 -8.21
CA LEU A 70 1.39 9.35 -7.40
C LEU A 70 2.24 9.02 -6.17
N GLU A 71 1.96 7.92 -5.47
CA GLU A 71 2.77 7.44 -4.35
C GLU A 71 4.21 7.19 -4.80
N LEU A 72 4.40 6.53 -5.94
CA LEU A 72 5.71 6.27 -6.52
C LEU A 72 6.46 7.56 -6.87
N GLY A 73 5.77 8.56 -7.41
CA GLY A 73 6.35 9.88 -7.68
C GLY A 73 6.81 10.59 -6.40
N ALA A 74 6.06 10.46 -5.30
CA ALA A 74 6.45 10.97 -4.00
C ALA A 74 7.71 10.26 -3.46
N VAL A 75 7.75 8.92 -3.53
CA VAL A 75 8.93 8.13 -3.15
C VAL A 75 10.16 8.54 -3.97
N ALA A 76 10.01 8.68 -5.29
CA ALA A 76 11.09 9.11 -6.17
C ALA A 76 11.65 10.47 -5.78
N SER A 77 10.77 11.41 -5.44
CA SER A 77 11.15 12.75 -4.99
C SER A 77 11.91 12.70 -3.66
N MET A 78 11.48 11.85 -2.71
CA MET A 78 12.17 11.66 -1.43
C MET A 78 13.58 11.07 -1.62
N MET A 79 13.74 10.10 -2.52
CA MET A 79 15.03 9.50 -2.86
C MET A 79 15.98 10.51 -3.51
N ALA A 80 15.49 11.27 -4.50
CA ALA A 80 16.26 12.30 -5.18
C ALA A 80 16.77 13.38 -4.21
N ASN A 81 15.96 13.73 -3.21
CA ASN A 81 16.29 14.70 -2.17
C ASN A 81 17.13 14.13 -1.02
N ARG A 82 17.42 12.81 -1.01
CA ARG A 82 18.13 12.10 0.07
C ARG A 82 17.44 12.20 1.44
N ASP A 83 16.12 12.22 1.43
CA ASP A 83 15.32 12.23 2.65
C ASP A 83 15.16 10.85 3.28
N LEU A 84 15.43 9.77 2.52
CA LEU A 84 15.42 8.40 3.00
C LEU A 84 16.79 8.01 3.55
N ARG A 85 16.89 7.89 4.88
CA ARG A 85 18.11 7.57 5.62
C ARG A 85 17.81 6.54 6.70
N ASP A 86 18.86 5.99 7.29
CA ASP A 86 18.74 4.98 8.35
C ASP A 86 18.05 5.55 9.60
N ASP A 87 18.20 6.86 9.84
CA ASP A 87 17.53 7.61 10.92
C ASP A 87 16.19 8.25 10.49
N ALA A 88 15.81 8.09 9.21
CA ALA A 88 14.63 8.70 8.60
C ALA A 88 14.02 7.74 7.57
N MET A 89 13.49 6.63 8.07
CA MET A 89 12.87 5.59 7.25
C MET A 89 11.48 5.99 6.77
N LEU A 90 11.06 5.41 5.64
CA LEU A 90 9.72 5.60 5.08
C LEU A 90 8.87 4.35 5.28
N VAL A 91 7.71 4.52 5.92
CA VAL A 91 6.70 3.48 6.00
C VAL A 91 5.71 3.65 4.84
N ILE A 92 5.48 2.57 4.09
CA ILE A 92 4.46 2.48 3.04
C ILE A 92 3.27 1.72 3.61
N ASP A 93 2.06 2.30 3.54
CA ASP A 93 0.82 1.61 3.92
C ASP A 93 0.42 0.64 2.80
N GLY A 94 0.83 -0.61 2.93
CA GLY A 94 0.65 -1.61 1.90
C GLY A 94 1.92 -2.42 1.66
N SER A 95 1.96 -3.02 0.48
CA SER A 95 2.98 -3.97 0.08
C SER A 95 4.15 -3.25 -0.58
N LEU A 96 5.39 -3.66 -0.30
CA LEU A 96 6.57 -3.24 -1.08
C LEU A 96 6.71 -4.03 -2.38
N GLN A 97 5.70 -4.79 -2.82
CA GLN A 97 5.73 -5.47 -4.11
C GLN A 97 5.66 -4.47 -5.28
N PHE A 98 6.66 -3.61 -5.39
CA PHE A 98 6.93 -2.86 -6.59
C PHE A 98 7.22 -3.88 -7.69
N ARG A 99 6.43 -3.84 -8.76
CA ARG A 99 6.73 -4.64 -9.94
C ARG A 99 8.12 -4.24 -10.45
N LYS A 100 8.90 -5.19 -10.96
CA LYS A 100 10.24 -4.91 -11.49
C LYS A 100 10.22 -3.75 -12.50
N GLU A 101 9.18 -3.72 -13.33
CA GLU A 101 8.97 -2.66 -14.32
C GLU A 101 8.80 -1.29 -13.68
N VAL A 102 8.18 -1.20 -12.50
CA VAL A 102 8.02 0.04 -11.74
C VAL A 102 9.37 0.53 -11.21
N LEU A 103 10.20 -0.38 -10.68
CA LEU A 103 11.53 -0.02 -10.16
C LEU A 103 12.46 0.41 -11.29
N ASP A 104 12.47 -0.35 -12.39
CA ASP A 104 13.29 -0.08 -13.57
C ASP A 104 12.87 1.25 -14.22
N ARG A 105 11.56 1.50 -14.37
CA ARG A 105 11.00 2.76 -14.90
C ARG A 105 11.45 3.96 -14.08
N ASN A 106 11.46 3.83 -12.75
CA ASN A 106 11.79 4.93 -11.84
C ASN A 106 13.30 5.01 -11.50
N LYS A 107 14.11 4.04 -11.96
CA LYS A 107 15.56 3.97 -11.72
C LYS A 107 15.94 4.08 -10.23
N PHE A 108 15.17 3.44 -9.36
CA PHE A 108 15.42 3.54 -7.92
C PHE A 108 16.74 2.88 -7.51
N PRO A 109 17.61 3.58 -6.76
CA PRO A 109 18.82 2.98 -6.23
C PRO A 109 18.45 1.96 -5.14
N ILE A 110 18.75 0.68 -5.38
CA ILE A 110 18.43 -0.43 -4.47
C ILE A 110 18.90 -0.15 -3.03
N GLY A 111 20.06 0.50 -2.86
CA GLY A 111 20.58 0.87 -1.55
C GLY A 111 19.65 1.78 -0.73
N GLN A 112 18.94 2.72 -1.35
CA GLN A 112 17.98 3.58 -0.63
C GLN A 112 16.64 2.91 -0.39
N LEU A 113 16.27 1.92 -1.21
CA LEU A 113 15.07 1.12 -1.00
C LEU A 113 15.13 0.31 0.31
N GLY A 114 16.32 0.02 0.84
CA GLY A 114 16.49 -0.62 2.16
C GLY A 114 15.94 0.18 3.34
N ASN A 115 15.75 1.50 3.17
CA ASN A 115 15.18 2.40 4.18
C ASN A 115 13.65 2.54 4.07
N MET A 116 13.03 1.70 3.24
CA MET A 116 11.57 1.60 3.12
C MET A 116 11.05 0.36 3.84
N VAL A 117 9.91 0.52 4.50
CA VAL A 117 9.22 -0.54 5.22
C VAL A 117 7.77 -0.59 4.77
N GLY A 118 7.35 -1.68 4.13
CA GLY A 118 5.96 -1.92 3.81
C GLY A 118 5.25 -2.50 5.03
N VAL A 119 4.12 -1.91 5.39
CA VAL A 119 3.25 -2.42 6.45
C VAL A 119 1.87 -2.63 5.87
N SER A 120 1.49 -3.90 5.70
CA SER A 120 0.18 -4.29 5.18
C SER A 120 -0.77 -4.70 6.31
N LYS A 121 -1.94 -4.04 6.33
CA LYS A 121 -3.05 -4.30 7.27
C LYS A 121 -3.92 -5.51 6.88
N SER A 122 -3.81 -5.94 5.62
CA SER A 122 -4.56 -7.05 5.04
C SER A 122 -3.61 -7.96 4.27
N PHE A 123 -3.79 -9.27 4.40
CA PHE A 123 -3.00 -10.29 3.69
C PHE A 123 -3.81 -11.58 3.59
N THR A 124 -3.45 -12.44 2.64
CA THR A 124 -4.15 -13.71 2.41
C THR A 124 -3.51 -14.83 3.23
N PRO A 125 -4.17 -15.33 4.29
CA PRO A 125 -3.57 -16.28 5.24
C PRO A 125 -3.46 -17.72 4.69
N SER A 126 -4.05 -17.99 3.53
CA SER A 126 -4.01 -19.29 2.85
C SER A 126 -2.77 -19.50 1.99
N GLN A 127 -1.89 -18.49 1.86
CA GLN A 127 -0.65 -18.66 1.09
C GLN A 127 0.29 -19.66 1.78
N PRO A 128 0.77 -20.69 1.07
CA PRO A 128 1.81 -21.57 1.58
C PRO A 128 3.09 -20.77 1.76
N VAL A 129 3.72 -20.92 2.93
CA VAL A 129 4.97 -20.25 3.24
C VAL A 129 6.11 -21.18 2.83
N ALA A 130 6.89 -20.77 1.84
CA ALA A 130 8.06 -21.52 1.41
C ALA A 130 9.05 -21.68 2.58
N GLY A 131 9.48 -22.90 2.86
CA GLY A 131 10.50 -23.21 3.87
C GLY A 131 10.00 -23.77 5.21
N MET A 132 8.70 -23.83 5.48
CA MET A 132 8.19 -24.51 6.68
C MET A 132 7.91 -26.00 6.44
N LYS A 133 8.72 -26.87 7.05
CA LYS A 133 8.47 -28.33 7.06
C LYS A 133 7.12 -28.62 7.76
N GLY A 134 6.23 -29.34 7.07
CA GLY A 134 5.01 -29.89 7.68
C GLY A 134 3.68 -29.24 7.30
N GLY A 135 3.64 -28.37 6.28
CA GLY A 135 2.37 -27.93 5.70
C GLY A 135 1.46 -27.09 6.61
N LYS A 136 1.97 -26.55 7.73
CA LYS A 136 1.22 -25.60 8.55
C LYS A 136 0.92 -24.35 7.73
N HIS A 137 -0.36 -24.04 7.56
CA HIS A 137 -0.79 -22.81 6.90
C HIS A 137 -0.36 -21.59 7.71
N LEU A 138 0.01 -20.51 7.02
CA LEU A 138 0.38 -19.23 7.62
C LEU A 138 -0.65 -18.79 8.66
N GLY A 139 -1.94 -18.90 8.33
CA GLY A 139 -3.04 -18.57 9.25
C GLY A 139 -2.96 -19.26 10.61
N THR A 140 -2.49 -20.50 10.71
CA THR A 140 -2.37 -21.21 12.01
C THR A 140 -1.24 -20.63 12.85
N ILE A 141 -0.08 -20.39 12.23
CA ILE A 141 1.09 -19.82 12.91
C ILE A 141 0.76 -18.43 13.44
N LEU A 142 0.09 -17.61 12.64
CA LEU A 142 -0.26 -16.24 13.03
C LEU A 142 -1.22 -16.21 14.22
N GLN A 143 -2.11 -17.20 14.37
CA GLN A 143 -3.02 -17.30 15.50
C GLN A 143 -2.32 -17.64 16.83
N GLU A 144 -1.17 -18.30 16.75
CA GLU A 144 -0.35 -18.69 17.91
C GLU A 144 0.60 -17.55 18.36
N LEU A 145 0.79 -16.50 17.57
CA LEU A 145 1.63 -15.37 17.95
C LEU A 145 1.03 -14.58 19.11
N GLU A 146 1.78 -14.51 20.21
CA GLU A 146 1.49 -13.63 21.35
C GLU A 146 1.90 -12.18 21.06
N PHE A 147 1.40 -11.26 21.89
CA PHE A 147 1.72 -9.84 21.75
C PHE A 147 3.24 -9.58 21.74
N GLY A 148 3.70 -8.85 20.72
CA GLY A 148 5.12 -8.53 20.52
C GLY A 148 5.91 -9.61 19.79
N GLN A 149 5.34 -10.80 19.57
CA GLN A 149 6.00 -11.85 18.81
C GLN A 149 5.88 -11.64 17.30
N ARG A 150 6.90 -12.12 16.58
CA ARG A 150 6.93 -12.16 15.13
C ARG A 150 7.23 -13.55 14.60
N THR A 151 6.88 -13.78 13.33
CA THR A 151 7.39 -14.93 12.60
C THR A 151 8.88 -14.77 12.27
N PRO A 152 9.57 -15.85 11.87
CA PRO A 152 10.78 -15.75 11.06
C PRO A 152 10.53 -14.92 9.79
N VAL A 153 11.61 -14.47 9.16
CA VAL A 153 11.56 -13.82 7.86
C VAL A 153 11.45 -14.88 6.77
N PHE A 154 10.53 -14.65 5.83
CA PHE A 154 10.30 -15.44 4.65
C PHE A 154 10.79 -14.67 3.42
N LYS A 155 11.35 -15.39 2.43
CA LYS A 155 11.63 -14.82 1.11
C LYS A 155 10.34 -14.85 0.27
N ALA A 156 10.04 -13.77 -0.42
CA ALA A 156 8.77 -13.64 -1.14
C ALA A 156 8.93 -13.86 -2.65
N GLY A 157 8.81 -15.10 -3.12
CA GLY A 157 8.72 -15.46 -4.55
C GLY A 157 10.06 -15.82 -5.21
N ASP A 158 10.03 -16.01 -6.54
CA ASP A 158 11.15 -16.57 -7.33
C ASP A 158 11.83 -15.57 -8.28
N ASP A 159 11.26 -14.38 -8.49
CA ASP A 159 11.86 -13.37 -9.36
C ASP A 159 13.05 -12.63 -8.70
N ALA A 160 13.81 -11.86 -9.49
CA ALA A 160 15.02 -11.20 -8.99
C ALA A 160 14.76 -10.16 -7.88
N TYR A 161 13.56 -9.58 -7.84
CA TYR A 161 13.15 -8.61 -6.81
C TYR A 161 12.62 -9.33 -5.56
N ALA A 162 11.84 -10.39 -5.77
CA ALA A 162 11.42 -11.36 -4.78
C ALA A 162 12.59 -11.94 -3.97
N LYS A 163 13.76 -12.14 -4.60
CA LYS A 163 14.97 -12.65 -3.94
C LYS A 163 15.49 -11.75 -2.82
N ILE A 164 15.27 -10.44 -2.91
CA ILE A 164 15.70 -9.45 -1.91
C ILE A 164 14.58 -8.98 -1.00
N LEU A 165 13.33 -9.40 -1.23
CA LEU A 165 12.18 -9.02 -0.41
C LEU A 165 12.02 -9.97 0.78
N GLY A 166 12.31 -9.47 1.97
CA GLY A 166 12.06 -10.18 3.22
C GLY A 166 10.69 -9.81 3.81
N VAL A 167 9.94 -10.82 4.22
CA VAL A 167 8.58 -10.69 4.72
C VAL A 167 8.43 -11.37 6.06
N TRP A 168 7.84 -10.71 7.04
CA TRP A 168 7.45 -11.34 8.29
C TRP A 168 6.12 -10.78 8.80
N TYR A 169 5.60 -11.39 9.84
CA TYR A 169 4.35 -10.97 10.46
C TYR A 169 4.58 -10.69 11.93
N LEU A 170 3.95 -9.62 12.42
CA LEU A 170 4.16 -9.10 13.77
C LEU A 170 2.82 -8.90 14.47
N ARG A 171 2.69 -9.46 15.67
CA ARG A 171 1.51 -9.28 16.52
C ARG A 171 1.63 -7.98 17.33
N ILE A 172 0.93 -6.94 16.88
CA ILE A 172 0.94 -5.61 17.49
C ILE A 172 -0.16 -5.41 18.54
N ARG A 173 -1.13 -6.33 18.68
CA ARG A 173 -2.16 -6.26 19.74
C ARG A 173 -2.30 -7.58 20.49
N PRO A 174 -2.65 -7.56 21.79
CA PRO A 174 -2.99 -8.77 22.53
C PRO A 174 -4.18 -9.49 21.92
N ARG A 175 -4.05 -10.79 21.67
CA ARG A 175 -5.08 -11.64 21.05
C ARG A 175 -6.42 -11.57 21.78
N GLN A 176 -6.39 -11.50 23.11
CA GLN A 176 -7.57 -11.51 23.98
C GLN A 176 -8.45 -10.26 23.80
N LYS A 177 -7.93 -9.21 23.17
CA LYS A 177 -8.66 -7.94 22.92
C LYS A 177 -9.21 -7.85 21.49
N MET A 178 -9.00 -8.87 20.66
CA MET A 178 -9.28 -8.85 19.22
C MET A 178 -10.52 -9.68 18.88
N SER A 179 -11.35 -9.18 17.96
CA SER A 179 -12.57 -9.87 17.51
C SER A 179 -12.31 -10.99 16.51
N SER A 180 -11.15 -10.97 15.83
CA SER A 180 -10.72 -11.98 14.87
C SER A 180 -9.31 -12.48 15.22
N PRO A 181 -8.99 -13.78 15.00
CA PRO A 181 -7.68 -14.33 15.35
C PRO A 181 -6.49 -13.65 14.63
N LEU A 182 -6.73 -13.05 13.46
CA LEU A 182 -5.70 -12.32 12.69
C LEU A 182 -5.75 -10.80 12.93
N ALA A 183 -6.79 -10.28 13.57
CA ALA A 183 -6.80 -8.86 13.94
C ALA A 183 -5.69 -8.58 14.97
N GLY A 184 -4.96 -7.49 14.77
CA GLY A 184 -3.75 -7.16 15.51
C GLY A 184 -2.46 -7.79 14.95
N VAL A 185 -2.50 -8.44 13.78
CA VAL A 185 -1.28 -8.79 13.02
C VAL A 185 -1.08 -7.80 11.89
N VAL A 186 0.16 -7.34 11.72
CA VAL A 186 0.59 -6.66 10.49
C VAL A 186 1.60 -7.50 9.75
N LYS A 187 1.53 -7.48 8.42
CA LYS A 187 2.58 -8.02 7.54
C LYS A 187 3.60 -6.92 7.29
N VAL A 188 4.87 -7.22 7.52
CA VAL A 188 5.99 -6.30 7.35
C VAL A 188 6.87 -6.79 6.23
N GLU A 189 7.28 -5.87 5.36
CA GLU A 189 8.11 -6.15 4.20
C GLU A 189 9.25 -5.14 4.12
N VAL A 190 10.46 -5.64 3.87
CA VAL A 190 11.64 -4.80 3.63
C VAL A 190 12.52 -5.42 2.58
N LEU A 191 13.30 -4.57 1.92
CA LEU A 191 14.32 -5.02 0.99
C LEU A 191 15.63 -5.26 1.72
N ALA A 192 16.29 -6.34 1.33
CA ALA A 192 17.67 -6.64 1.66
C ALA A 192 18.59 -5.60 1.03
N ASN A 193 19.59 -5.15 1.78
CA ASN A 193 20.63 -4.25 1.28
C ASN A 193 22.03 -4.83 1.51
N GLY A 194 22.98 -4.44 0.65
CA GLY A 194 24.37 -4.90 0.75
C GLY A 194 24.48 -6.43 0.85
N SER A 195 25.17 -6.91 1.90
CA SER A 195 25.40 -8.33 2.16
C SER A 195 24.14 -9.13 2.50
N GLU A 196 23.04 -8.48 2.93
CA GLU A 196 21.78 -9.18 3.23
C GLU A 196 21.16 -9.85 1.99
N THR A 197 21.55 -9.41 0.79
CA THR A 197 21.13 -10.01 -0.48
C THR A 197 21.50 -11.49 -0.55
N ASP A 198 22.68 -11.84 -0.04
CA ASP A 198 23.24 -13.18 -0.09
C ASP A 198 23.00 -13.93 1.23
N ASP A 199 23.22 -13.26 2.36
CA ASP A 199 23.17 -13.87 3.71
C ASP A 199 21.76 -13.93 4.31
N GLY A 200 20.79 -13.22 3.70
CA GLY A 200 19.48 -12.97 4.27
C GLY A 200 19.44 -11.72 5.17
N LEU A 201 18.23 -11.30 5.56
CA LEU A 201 18.06 -10.12 6.40
C LEU A 201 18.73 -10.29 7.76
N ASN A 202 19.43 -9.25 8.22
CA ASN A 202 20.04 -9.24 9.54
C ASN A 202 18.96 -9.32 10.64
N GLY A 203 19.12 -10.28 11.56
CA GLY A 203 18.16 -10.51 12.65
C GLY A 203 17.94 -9.29 13.54
N ASP A 204 19.02 -8.57 13.88
CA ASP A 204 18.96 -7.37 14.72
C ASP A 204 18.19 -6.24 14.03
N ARG A 205 18.36 -6.09 12.70
CA ARG A 205 17.57 -5.13 11.90
C ARG A 205 16.08 -5.49 11.95
N VAL A 206 15.74 -6.76 11.77
CA VAL A 206 14.34 -7.23 11.80
C VAL A 206 13.72 -7.03 13.18
N ASP A 207 14.45 -7.32 14.26
CA ASP A 207 14.00 -7.11 15.63
C ASP A 207 13.84 -5.62 15.94
N HIS A 208 14.79 -4.78 15.51
CA HIS A 208 14.73 -3.34 15.68
C HIS A 208 13.51 -2.73 14.98
N LEU A 209 13.29 -3.06 13.71
CA LEU A 209 12.12 -2.61 12.94
C LEU A 209 10.81 -3.09 13.57
N SER A 210 10.79 -4.33 14.08
CA SER A 210 9.61 -4.85 14.77
C SER A 210 9.32 -4.08 16.07
N ALA A 211 10.36 -3.71 16.82
CA ALA A 211 10.23 -2.89 18.02
C ALA A 211 9.75 -1.46 17.71
N LEU A 212 10.23 -0.85 16.61
CA LEU A 212 9.75 0.45 16.13
C LEU A 212 8.27 0.40 15.75
N ILE A 213 7.87 -0.58 14.94
CA ILE A 213 6.45 -0.77 14.55
C ILE A 213 5.57 -1.01 15.79
N LEU A 214 6.04 -1.83 16.74
CA LEU A 214 5.34 -2.00 18.01
C LEU A 214 5.20 -0.68 18.76
N SER A 215 6.21 0.19 18.74
CA SER A 215 6.15 1.48 19.44
C SER A 215 5.12 2.44 18.82
N GLU A 216 5.02 2.44 17.48
CA GLU A 216 4.09 3.29 16.70
C GLU A 216 2.63 2.81 16.69
N ARG A 217 2.34 1.69 17.36
CA ARG A 217 0.98 1.14 17.44
C ARG A 217 0.04 2.02 18.28
N ASN A 218 0.54 2.89 19.15
CA ASN A 218 -0.29 3.53 20.17
C ASN A 218 -0.91 4.83 19.69
N VAL A 219 -2.11 5.10 20.22
CA VAL A 219 -3.21 5.84 19.59
C VAL A 219 -3.76 5.08 18.38
N THR A 220 -5.03 4.67 18.45
CA THR A 220 -5.68 3.87 17.41
C THR A 220 -7.06 4.45 17.13
N PRO A 221 -7.52 4.44 15.86
CA PRO A 221 -8.86 4.90 15.46
C PRO A 221 -9.95 3.89 15.87
N TYR A 222 -9.99 3.51 17.16
CA TYR A 222 -10.96 2.55 17.67
C TYR A 222 -12.38 3.05 17.44
N GLY A 223 -13.20 2.21 16.78
CA GLY A 223 -14.60 2.53 16.46
C GLY A 223 -14.80 3.38 15.20
N SER A 224 -13.76 4.04 14.68
CA SER A 224 -13.87 4.81 13.42
C SER A 224 -13.40 4.06 12.18
N ASP A 225 -12.59 3.00 12.34
CA ASP A 225 -12.23 2.08 11.24
C ASP A 225 -12.37 0.63 11.72
N ASN A 226 -13.04 -0.22 10.93
CA ASN A 226 -13.19 -1.66 11.23
C ASN A 226 -11.85 -2.40 11.33
N ARG A 227 -10.79 -1.86 10.72
CA ARG A 227 -9.42 -2.38 10.72
C ARG A 227 -8.53 -1.71 11.77
N TRP A 228 -9.10 -0.95 12.72
CA TRP A 228 -8.37 -0.21 13.77
C TRP A 228 -7.27 -1.06 14.45
N ALA A 229 -7.53 -2.35 14.64
CA ALA A 229 -6.61 -3.29 15.27
C ALA A 229 -5.23 -3.35 14.58
N ASN A 230 -5.19 -3.12 13.27
CA ASN A 230 -4.00 -3.21 12.42
C ASN A 230 -3.42 -1.83 12.08
N HIS A 231 -4.02 -0.74 12.58
CA HIS A 231 -3.53 0.62 12.31
C HIS A 231 -2.29 0.96 13.13
N LEU A 232 -1.36 1.65 12.49
CA LEU A 232 -0.27 2.40 13.12
C LEU A 232 -0.64 3.88 13.15
N TYR A 233 -0.33 4.56 14.25
CA TYR A 233 -0.76 5.95 14.45
C TYR A 233 -0.21 6.92 13.39
N PRO A 234 1.08 6.85 12.99
CA PRO A 234 1.59 7.73 11.94
C PRO A 234 0.89 7.56 10.58
N ILE A 235 0.52 6.33 10.23
CA ILE A 235 -0.23 6.04 9.00
C ILE A 235 -1.62 6.67 9.10
N HIS A 236 -2.33 6.43 10.21
CA HIS A 236 -3.67 6.98 10.42
C HIS A 236 -3.68 8.52 10.38
N LEU A 237 -2.70 9.18 11.00
CA LEU A 237 -2.55 10.64 10.93
C LEU A 237 -2.31 11.13 9.50
N THR A 238 -1.45 10.43 8.75
CA THR A 238 -1.15 10.77 7.36
C THR A 238 -2.39 10.63 6.48
N GLU A 239 -3.12 9.52 6.60
CA GLU A 239 -4.40 9.34 5.91
C GLU A 239 -5.41 10.44 6.25
N SER A 240 -5.53 10.79 7.54
CA SER A 240 -6.46 11.82 8.01
C SER A 240 -6.09 13.19 7.46
N TYR A 241 -4.79 13.51 7.42
CA TYR A 241 -4.28 14.74 6.82
C TYR A 241 -4.56 14.78 5.32
N LEU A 242 -4.30 13.70 4.58
CA LEU A 242 -4.58 13.63 3.14
C LEU A 242 -6.08 13.80 2.86
N LYS A 243 -6.94 13.07 3.58
CA LYS A 243 -8.40 13.16 3.44
C LYS A 243 -8.94 14.56 3.74
N SER A 244 -8.30 15.31 4.63
CA SER A 244 -8.69 16.70 4.93
C SER A 244 -8.51 17.66 3.73
N GLY A 245 -7.68 17.28 2.75
CA GLY A 245 -7.49 18.03 1.51
C GLY A 245 -8.46 17.66 0.39
N PHE A 246 -9.32 16.65 0.56
CA PHE A 246 -10.27 16.23 -0.46
C PHE A 246 -11.47 17.18 -0.55
N LEU A 247 -12.04 17.28 -1.74
CA LEU A 247 -13.34 17.94 -1.93
C LEU A 247 -14.40 17.17 -1.13
N SER A 248 -15.25 17.90 -0.41
CA SER A 248 -16.39 17.28 0.27
C SER A 248 -17.34 16.65 -0.75
N ASP A 249 -17.98 15.54 -0.37
CA ASP A 249 -18.99 14.87 -1.21
C ASP A 249 -20.11 15.82 -1.63
N VAL A 250 -20.50 16.76 -0.76
CA VAL A 250 -21.54 17.76 -1.03
C VAL A 250 -21.09 18.71 -2.13
N TYR A 251 -19.86 19.21 -2.03
CA TYR A 251 -19.29 20.11 -3.04
C TYR A 251 -19.12 19.38 -4.38
N PHE A 252 -18.58 18.16 -4.37
CA PHE A 252 -18.40 17.36 -5.58
C PHE A 252 -19.74 17.07 -6.29
N LYS A 253 -20.78 16.68 -5.53
CA LYS A 253 -22.13 16.47 -6.09
C LYS A 253 -22.75 17.74 -6.67
N GLY A 254 -22.41 18.91 -6.14
CA GLY A 254 -22.86 20.20 -6.68
C GLY A 254 -22.10 20.66 -7.92
N LEU A 255 -21.03 19.97 -8.32
CA LEU A 255 -20.31 20.23 -9.57
C LEU A 255 -20.91 19.46 -10.77
N LEU A 256 -21.55 18.31 -10.51
CA LEU A 256 -22.21 17.46 -11.51
C LEU A 256 -23.63 17.95 -11.80
#